data_AF-A0A847CPP3-F1
#
_entry.id   AF-A0A847CPP3-F1
#
_cell.length_a   1.000
_cell.length_b   1.000
_cell.length_c   1.000
_cell.angle_alpha   90.00
_cell.angle_beta   90.00
_cell.angle_gamma   90.00
#
_symmetry.space_group_name_H-M   'P 1'
#
loop_
_entity.id
_entity.type
_entity.pdbx_description
1 polymer ?
#
loop_
_entity_poly.entity_id
_entity_poly.type
_entity_poly.pdbx_seq_one_letter_code
_entity_poly.pdbx_strand_id
1 'polypeptide(L)'
;TEGMHNLFRLSSLSSLEGYYYKPRADRELLERYSAGLMATTGCPSGAIQTRLRLGQYEEARREAGELQDIFGKENFFLELMDHGISIESRVRDDLLKLGKDLAIPPVATNDSHYTRPEDAAAQEALLCVNSGSRLSEPTYAQGGKRFAFDGGGYYIKSAAEMRELWQDRFGMKEACDNTLLIAERCDVEFAESNGGYMAKADIPAGETEETWFRKEVWAGIEARYGADFSEEVRARTNMELEVVAQKGYCGYYLVVADFINWAKQQGIRVGPGRGSGAGSIAAYALNITDLCPLQHGLIFERFLNPERPSMPDFDIDFDERRRTEVIQYVSEKYGSERVAQIATFGRLKAKAAIKDAARILDQPFAVGDRITKALPADVMGSGVPLSDIFDESHDRYNDGKEFRDLHAEDPLVRKVYETALGLEGQIRNWGVHAAGVIMSSEPLLDIVPIMKREQDGAIITQFDYPMCESLGLVKMDFLGLRNLTVLDDAVDNIKANRNFDIVLEDLPFDDSDAYSLLGRGDTLGVFQLDGGPMRQLLRQMQPDNFEDISAVIALYRP
;
A
#
# COMPACT_ATOMS: atom_id res chain seq x y z
N THR A 1 17.01 -6.11 12.54
CA THR A 1 18.16 -7.03 12.79
C THR A 1 18.63 -7.68 11.49
N GLU A 2 19.84 -8.26 11.44
CA GLU A 2 20.43 -8.81 10.18
C GLU A 2 19.53 -9.85 9.48
N GLY A 3 19.02 -10.83 10.23
CA GLY A 3 18.10 -11.84 9.70
C GLY A 3 16.83 -11.25 9.07
N MET A 4 16.23 -10.23 9.70
CA MET A 4 15.06 -9.54 9.15
C MET A 4 15.37 -8.88 7.79
N HIS A 5 16.48 -8.14 7.68
CA HIS A 5 16.86 -7.53 6.40
C HIS A 5 17.20 -8.59 5.35
N ASN A 6 17.83 -9.71 5.73
CA ASN A 6 18.08 -10.82 4.83
C ASN A 6 16.78 -11.48 4.33
N LEU A 7 15.73 -11.60 5.17
CA LEU A 7 14.40 -12.01 4.71
C LEU A 7 13.78 -11.02 3.73
N PHE A 8 13.95 -9.71 3.95
CA PHE A 8 13.46 -8.70 3.01
C PHE A 8 14.18 -8.79 1.66
N ARG A 9 15.49 -8.99 1.66
CA ARG A 9 16.28 -9.21 0.44
C ARG A 9 15.84 -10.48 -0.30
N LEU A 10 15.70 -11.59 0.42
CA LEU A 10 15.23 -12.86 -0.14
C LEU A 10 13.84 -12.73 -0.76
N SER A 11 12.88 -12.13 -0.04
CA SER A 11 11.52 -11.90 -0.53
C SER A 11 11.53 -11.02 -1.79
N SER A 12 12.34 -9.96 -1.76
CA SER A 12 12.46 -9.01 -2.86
C SER A 12 13.03 -9.68 -4.10
N LEU A 13 14.21 -10.29 -4.00
CA LEU A 13 14.88 -10.93 -5.15
C LEU A 13 14.05 -12.11 -5.70
N SER A 14 13.32 -12.81 -4.82
CA SER A 14 12.35 -13.84 -5.26
C SER A 14 11.26 -13.27 -6.18
N SER A 15 10.85 -12.02 -5.96
CA SER A 15 9.89 -11.32 -6.82
C SER A 15 10.53 -10.60 -8.00
N LEU A 16 11.71 -10.02 -7.84
CA LEU A 16 12.38 -9.21 -8.87
C LEU A 16 12.99 -10.09 -9.98
N GLU A 17 13.55 -11.23 -9.59
CA GLU A 17 14.37 -12.11 -10.45
C GLU A 17 13.76 -13.51 -10.58
N GLY A 18 13.22 -14.05 -9.48
CA GLY A 18 12.79 -15.45 -9.39
C GLY A 18 11.35 -15.76 -9.80
N TYR A 19 10.58 -14.75 -10.23
CA TYR A 19 9.14 -14.94 -10.48
C TYR A 19 8.86 -15.86 -11.67
N TYR A 20 7.88 -16.75 -11.52
CA TYR A 20 7.31 -17.54 -12.62
C TYR A 20 5.79 -17.63 -12.50
N TYR A 21 5.28 -18.52 -11.64
CA TYR A 21 3.88 -18.49 -11.18
C TYR A 21 3.75 -17.94 -9.75
N LYS A 22 4.87 -17.95 -9.02
CA LYS A 22 5.07 -17.47 -7.66
C LYS A 22 6.48 -16.87 -7.57
N PRO A 23 6.74 -15.96 -6.62
CA PRO A 23 8.10 -15.54 -6.30
C PRO A 23 8.86 -16.74 -5.73
N ARG A 24 10.12 -16.96 -6.17
CA ARG A 24 10.93 -18.13 -5.78
C ARG A 24 12.35 -17.71 -5.43
N ALA A 25 12.86 -18.21 -4.32
CA ALA A 25 14.28 -18.18 -4.01
C ALA A 25 14.97 -19.47 -4.48
N ASP A 26 16.19 -19.35 -4.98
CA ASP A 26 17.05 -20.49 -5.25
C ASP A 26 18.10 -20.68 -4.14
N ARG A 27 18.90 -21.73 -4.24
CA ARG A 27 19.92 -22.03 -3.22
C ARG A 27 21.02 -20.98 -3.15
N GLU A 28 21.38 -20.36 -4.27
CA GLU A 28 22.41 -19.31 -4.28
C GLU A 28 21.95 -18.10 -3.47
N LEU A 29 20.69 -17.69 -3.63
CA LEU A 29 20.09 -16.64 -2.82
C LEU A 29 20.02 -17.03 -1.35
N LEU A 30 19.61 -18.27 -1.04
CA LEU A 30 19.57 -18.76 0.35
C LEU A 30 20.96 -18.77 0.98
N GLU A 31 21.99 -19.25 0.27
CA GLU A 31 23.39 -19.26 0.74
C GLU A 31 23.91 -17.83 0.98
N ARG A 32 23.57 -16.90 0.09
CA ARG A 32 23.99 -15.49 0.20
C ARG A 32 23.37 -14.77 1.40
N TYR A 33 22.13 -15.11 1.75
CA TYR A 33 21.34 -14.39 2.76
C TYR A 33 20.89 -15.29 3.94
N SER A 34 21.61 -16.38 4.24
CA SER A 34 21.25 -17.29 5.34
C SER A 34 21.60 -16.73 6.72
N ALA A 35 22.49 -15.74 6.81
CA ALA A 35 22.96 -15.19 8.08
C ALA A 35 21.78 -14.61 8.89
N GLY A 36 21.67 -15.01 10.15
CA GLY A 36 20.58 -14.60 11.04
C GLY A 36 19.23 -15.28 10.77
N LEU A 37 19.16 -16.28 9.88
CA LEU A 37 17.94 -17.04 9.59
C LEU A 37 17.97 -18.42 10.23
N MET A 38 16.79 -18.88 10.66
CA MET A 38 16.54 -20.28 11.01
C MET A 38 15.60 -20.89 9.96
N ALA A 39 15.86 -22.14 9.59
CA ALA A 39 15.10 -22.85 8.58
C ALA A 39 14.67 -24.24 9.08
N THR A 40 13.70 -24.82 8.39
CA THR A 40 13.18 -26.14 8.73
C THR A 40 13.22 -27.07 7.52
N THR A 41 12.95 -28.36 7.74
CA THR A 41 12.74 -29.31 6.65
C THR A 41 11.45 -29.07 5.84
N GLY A 42 10.59 -28.16 6.29
CA GLY A 42 9.40 -27.70 5.59
C GLY A 42 8.19 -28.63 5.69
N CYS A 43 7.07 -28.16 5.13
CA CYS A 43 5.80 -28.88 5.07
C CYS A 43 5.80 -30.04 4.06
N PRO A 44 4.68 -30.79 3.91
CA PRO A 44 4.60 -31.84 2.90
C PRO A 44 5.01 -31.33 1.51
N SER A 45 4.64 -30.11 1.12
CA SER A 45 5.05 -29.54 -0.17
C SER A 45 6.53 -29.17 -0.27
N GLY A 46 7.29 -29.22 0.83
CA GLY A 46 8.73 -28.95 0.88
C GLY A 46 9.56 -29.98 0.11
N ALA A 47 10.77 -29.58 -0.29
CA ALA A 47 11.66 -30.38 -1.12
C ALA A 47 12.00 -31.74 -0.48
N ILE A 48 12.35 -31.75 0.80
CA ILE A 48 12.75 -32.96 1.55
C ILE A 48 11.60 -33.94 1.64
N GLN A 49 10.43 -33.51 2.12
CA GLN A 49 9.26 -34.39 2.24
C GLN A 49 8.77 -34.89 0.88
N THR A 50 8.90 -34.08 -0.18
CA THR A 50 8.59 -34.51 -1.55
C THR A 50 9.50 -35.65 -2.00
N ARG A 51 10.81 -35.57 -1.75
CA ARG A 51 11.75 -36.67 -2.04
C ARG A 51 11.43 -37.94 -1.24
N LEU A 52 11.08 -37.80 0.04
CA LEU A 52 10.64 -38.93 0.87
C LEU A 52 9.39 -39.61 0.29
N ARG A 53 8.37 -38.84 -0.13
CA ARG A 53 7.17 -39.42 -0.78
C ARG A 53 7.46 -40.15 -2.08
N LEU A 54 8.50 -39.75 -2.79
CA LEU A 54 8.95 -40.41 -4.02
C LEU A 54 9.85 -41.63 -3.75
N GLY A 55 10.10 -41.98 -2.48
CA GLY A 55 10.99 -43.08 -2.08
C GLY A 55 12.48 -42.77 -2.28
N GLN A 56 12.84 -41.50 -2.41
CA GLN A 56 14.20 -41.04 -2.73
C GLN A 56 14.94 -40.61 -1.45
N TYR A 57 15.16 -41.53 -0.51
CA TYR A 57 15.74 -41.22 0.81
C TYR A 57 17.12 -40.55 0.72
N GLU A 58 18.02 -41.07 -0.11
CA GLU A 58 19.36 -40.49 -0.26
C GLU A 58 19.33 -39.07 -0.84
N GLU A 59 18.38 -38.78 -1.74
CA GLU A 59 18.17 -37.42 -2.25
C GLU A 59 17.61 -36.53 -1.15
N ALA A 60 16.63 -36.98 -0.37
CA ALA A 60 16.11 -36.23 0.77
C ALA A 60 17.21 -35.92 1.81
N ARG A 61 18.11 -36.88 2.04
CA ARG A 61 19.27 -36.72 2.91
C ARG A 61 20.28 -35.71 2.37
N ARG A 62 20.57 -35.75 1.07
CA ARG A 62 21.43 -34.75 0.42
C ARG A 62 20.83 -33.35 0.54
N GLU A 63 19.55 -33.20 0.20
CA GLU A 63 18.81 -31.94 0.27
C GLU A 63 18.80 -31.35 1.69
N ALA A 64 18.53 -32.17 2.71
CA ALA A 64 18.55 -31.72 4.09
C ALA A 64 19.97 -31.37 4.58
N GLY A 65 20.99 -32.12 4.15
CA GLY A 65 22.39 -31.82 4.46
C GLY A 65 22.84 -30.50 3.86
N GLU A 66 22.54 -30.25 2.58
CA GLU A 66 22.87 -28.98 1.91
C GLU A 66 22.19 -27.78 2.57
N LEU A 67 20.91 -27.89 2.94
CA LEU A 67 20.22 -26.82 3.69
C LEU A 67 20.79 -26.64 5.10
N GLN A 68 21.16 -27.73 5.78
CA GLN A 68 21.83 -27.65 7.08
C GLN A 68 23.20 -26.97 6.98
N ASP A 69 23.95 -27.18 5.89
CA ASP A 69 25.22 -26.50 5.63
C ASP A 69 25.01 -24.99 5.39
N ILE A 70 23.95 -24.62 4.65
CA ILE A 70 23.61 -23.21 4.35
C ILE A 70 23.21 -22.42 5.61
N PHE A 71 22.30 -22.96 6.41
CA PHE A 71 21.77 -22.26 7.59
C PHE A 71 22.61 -22.49 8.85
N GLY A 72 23.40 -23.55 8.87
CA GLY A 72 24.17 -24.00 10.01
C GLY A 72 23.39 -24.99 10.88
N LYS A 73 24.13 -25.95 11.47
CA LYS A 73 23.57 -27.04 12.28
C LYS A 73 22.71 -26.59 13.46
N GLU A 74 22.98 -25.41 14.02
CA GLU A 74 22.24 -24.85 15.16
C GLU A 74 20.97 -24.09 14.75
N ASN A 75 20.77 -23.85 13.45
CA ASN A 75 19.67 -23.05 12.89
C ASN A 75 18.75 -23.83 11.95
N PHE A 76 18.97 -25.15 11.82
CA PHE A 76 18.18 -26.02 10.96
C PHE A 76 17.43 -27.06 11.79
N PHE A 77 16.11 -27.13 11.63
CA PHE A 77 15.23 -27.96 12.46
C PHE A 77 14.40 -28.95 11.64
N LEU A 78 14.11 -30.11 12.23
CA LEU A 78 13.27 -31.14 11.64
C LEU A 78 11.82 -30.82 11.96
N GLU A 79 11.12 -30.23 11.00
CA GLU A 79 9.74 -29.77 11.18
C GLU A 79 8.74 -30.94 11.07
N LEU A 80 7.94 -31.09 12.12
CA LEU A 80 6.99 -32.16 12.30
C LEU A 80 5.56 -31.62 12.37
N MET A 81 4.68 -32.16 11.53
CA MET A 81 3.25 -31.85 11.44
C MET A 81 2.39 -33.13 11.46
N ASP A 82 1.21 -33.02 12.05
CA ASP A 82 0.18 -34.08 12.03
C ASP A 82 -1.23 -33.46 12.04
N HIS A 83 -1.89 -33.57 10.89
CA HIS A 83 -3.30 -33.24 10.66
C HIS A 83 -4.14 -34.50 10.43
N GLY A 84 -3.59 -35.68 10.74
CA GLY A 84 -4.25 -36.97 10.55
C GLY A 84 -4.35 -37.41 9.08
N ILE A 85 -3.53 -36.84 8.19
CA ILE A 85 -3.58 -37.09 6.76
C ILE A 85 -2.49 -38.07 6.28
N SER A 86 -2.79 -38.81 5.21
CA SER A 86 -1.89 -39.86 4.70
C SER A 86 -0.58 -39.32 4.13
N ILE A 87 -0.59 -38.09 3.61
CA ILE A 87 0.60 -37.45 3.02
C ILE A 87 1.70 -37.18 4.06
N GLU A 88 1.32 -36.97 5.33
CA GLU A 88 2.24 -36.75 6.45
C GLU A 88 2.65 -38.07 7.12
N SER A 89 1.66 -38.91 7.44
CA SER A 89 1.92 -40.17 8.15
C SER A 89 2.82 -41.13 7.37
N ARG A 90 2.78 -41.12 6.03
CA ARG A 90 3.65 -41.97 5.18
C ARG A 90 5.13 -41.57 5.19
N VAL A 91 5.46 -40.32 5.49
CA VAL A 91 6.85 -39.82 5.46
C VAL A 91 7.44 -39.63 6.85
N ARG A 92 6.62 -39.71 7.91
CA ARG A 92 7.06 -39.45 9.29
C ARG A 92 8.25 -40.31 9.72
N ASP A 93 8.19 -41.62 9.51
CA ASP A 93 9.24 -42.53 9.97
C ASP A 93 10.58 -42.23 9.27
N ASP A 94 10.53 -41.99 7.95
CA ASP A 94 11.71 -41.61 7.17
C ASP A 94 12.23 -40.22 7.57
N LEU A 95 11.34 -39.27 7.88
CA LEU A 95 11.72 -37.93 8.34
C LEU A 95 12.41 -37.98 9.72
N LEU A 96 11.91 -38.80 10.64
CA LEU A 96 12.54 -39.02 11.95
C LEU A 96 13.88 -39.74 11.83
N LYS A 97 13.97 -40.71 10.91
CA LYS A 97 15.24 -41.37 10.58
C LYS A 97 16.24 -40.34 10.04
N LEU A 98 15.82 -39.48 9.13
CA LEU A 98 16.63 -38.39 8.57
C LEU A 98 17.15 -37.45 9.67
N GLY A 99 16.28 -37.06 10.60
CA GLY A 99 16.66 -36.23 11.75
C GLY A 99 17.75 -36.88 12.62
N LYS A 100 17.70 -38.20 12.82
CA LYS A 100 18.75 -38.94 13.54
C LYS A 100 20.05 -39.02 12.74
N ASP A 101 19.96 -39.33 11.45
CA ASP A 101 21.12 -39.50 10.57
C ASP A 101 21.93 -38.21 10.40
N LEU A 102 21.28 -37.05 10.44
CA LEU A 102 21.90 -35.71 10.32
C LEU A 102 21.97 -34.94 11.63
N ALA A 103 21.54 -35.54 12.75
CA ALA A 103 21.44 -34.92 14.07
C ALA A 103 20.72 -33.56 14.04
N ILE A 104 19.56 -33.51 13.38
CA ILE A 104 18.70 -32.33 13.26
C ILE A 104 17.68 -32.33 14.41
N PRO A 105 17.62 -31.29 15.27
CA PRO A 105 16.66 -31.22 16.36
C PRO A 105 15.21 -31.10 15.84
N PRO A 106 14.23 -31.83 16.43
CA PRO A 106 12.84 -31.75 16.00
C PRO A 106 12.15 -30.47 16.47
N VAL A 107 11.22 -29.95 15.66
CA VAL A 107 10.32 -28.86 16.04
C VAL A 107 8.90 -29.19 15.59
N ALA A 108 7.94 -29.02 16.50
CA ALA A 108 6.52 -29.22 16.21
C ALA A 108 5.88 -27.93 15.68
N THR A 109 5.23 -28.00 14.51
CA THR A 109 4.46 -26.90 13.92
C THR A 109 3.06 -27.40 13.51
N ASN A 110 2.19 -26.49 13.07
CA ASN A 110 0.79 -26.83 12.75
C ASN A 110 0.26 -26.12 11.48
N ASP A 111 1.13 -25.46 10.71
CA ASP A 111 0.80 -24.79 9.43
C ASP A 111 -0.54 -24.04 9.46
N SER A 112 -0.73 -23.20 10.48
CA SER A 112 -2.03 -22.58 10.75
C SER A 112 -2.43 -21.61 9.64
N HIS A 113 -3.64 -21.79 9.10
CA HIS A 113 -4.22 -20.96 8.04
C HIS A 113 -5.46 -20.19 8.49
N TYR A 114 -5.94 -20.44 9.70
CA TYR A 114 -7.05 -19.73 10.33
C TYR A 114 -6.86 -19.69 11.85
N THR A 115 -7.65 -18.90 12.57
CA THR A 115 -7.40 -18.64 13.99
C THR A 115 -8.02 -19.70 14.87
N ARG A 116 -9.29 -20.03 14.66
CA ARG A 116 -10.07 -20.93 15.52
C ARG A 116 -10.67 -22.10 14.74
N PRO A 117 -10.99 -23.23 15.39
CA PRO A 117 -11.58 -24.40 14.72
C PRO A 117 -12.81 -24.08 13.86
N GLU A 118 -13.67 -23.18 14.33
CA GLU A 118 -14.90 -22.74 13.65
C GLU A 118 -14.65 -21.98 12.35
N ASP A 119 -13.46 -21.40 12.14
CA ASP A 119 -13.10 -20.61 10.96
C ASP A 119 -12.79 -21.47 9.73
N ALA A 120 -12.75 -22.80 9.87
CA ALA A 120 -12.38 -23.72 8.79
C ALA A 120 -13.27 -23.56 7.53
N ALA A 121 -14.57 -23.35 7.72
CA ALA A 121 -15.51 -23.14 6.60
C ALA A 121 -15.24 -21.81 5.87
N ALA A 122 -14.86 -20.76 6.62
CA ALA A 122 -14.48 -19.48 6.05
C ALA A 122 -13.18 -19.60 5.23
N GLN A 123 -12.19 -20.35 5.74
CA GLN A 123 -10.97 -20.65 5.00
C GLN A 123 -11.26 -21.41 3.69
N GLU A 124 -12.11 -22.43 3.73
CA GLU A 124 -12.50 -23.16 2.51
C GLU A 124 -13.20 -22.24 1.50
N ALA A 125 -14.09 -21.36 1.97
CA ALA A 125 -14.73 -20.35 1.16
C ALA A 125 -13.70 -19.39 0.51
N LEU A 126 -12.70 -18.93 1.27
CA LEU A 126 -11.64 -18.06 0.78
C LEU A 126 -10.79 -18.74 -0.31
N LEU A 127 -10.48 -20.03 -0.14
CA LEU A 127 -9.79 -20.82 -1.17
C LEU A 127 -10.61 -20.93 -2.46
N CYS A 128 -11.93 -21.06 -2.36
CA CYS A 128 -12.84 -21.05 -3.52
C CYS A 128 -12.84 -19.68 -4.21
N VAL A 129 -12.84 -18.59 -3.44
CA VAL A 129 -12.75 -17.23 -3.98
C VAL A 129 -11.45 -17.04 -4.76
N ASN A 130 -10.32 -17.45 -4.20
CA ASN A 130 -8.99 -17.31 -4.80
C ASN A 130 -8.79 -18.18 -6.05
N SER A 131 -9.30 -19.42 -6.04
CA SER A 131 -9.17 -20.34 -7.17
C SER A 131 -10.24 -20.14 -8.26
N GLY A 132 -11.26 -19.32 -7.99
CA GLY A 132 -12.39 -19.14 -8.91
C GLY A 132 -13.34 -20.34 -8.98
N SER A 133 -13.24 -21.29 -8.04
CA SER A 133 -14.07 -22.50 -7.97
C SER A 133 -15.35 -22.30 -7.13
N ARG A 134 -16.27 -23.25 -7.20
CA ARG A 134 -17.49 -23.31 -6.36
C ARG A 134 -17.39 -24.38 -5.29
N LEU A 135 -18.09 -24.21 -4.17
CA LEU A 135 -18.13 -25.17 -3.06
C LEU A 135 -18.73 -26.54 -3.47
N SER A 136 -19.57 -26.58 -4.49
CA SER A 136 -20.13 -27.84 -5.01
C SER A 136 -19.13 -28.66 -5.84
N GLU A 137 -18.03 -28.07 -6.31
CA GLU A 137 -17.06 -28.77 -7.13
C GLU A 137 -16.24 -29.78 -6.31
N PRO A 138 -15.92 -30.96 -6.87
CA PRO A 138 -15.11 -31.94 -6.15
C PRO A 138 -13.68 -31.43 -5.90
N THR A 139 -13.15 -31.74 -4.72
CA THR A 139 -11.77 -31.38 -4.34
C THR A 139 -10.73 -32.26 -5.03
N TYR A 140 -9.44 -31.89 -4.98
CA TYR A 140 -8.36 -32.75 -5.47
C TYR A 140 -8.36 -34.14 -4.83
N ALA A 141 -8.63 -34.25 -3.53
CA ALA A 141 -8.76 -35.53 -2.84
C ALA A 141 -9.94 -36.37 -3.34
N GLN A 142 -10.96 -35.74 -3.91
CA GLN A 142 -12.12 -36.37 -4.53
C GLN A 142 -11.94 -36.60 -6.04
N GLY A 143 -10.75 -36.33 -6.60
CA GLY A 143 -10.47 -36.45 -8.04
C GLY A 143 -10.97 -35.28 -8.90
N GLY A 144 -11.36 -34.18 -8.26
CA GLY A 144 -11.77 -32.94 -8.91
C GLY A 144 -10.64 -31.93 -9.12
N LYS A 145 -11.02 -30.66 -9.29
CA LYS A 145 -10.10 -29.55 -9.59
C LYS A 145 -10.06 -28.46 -8.50
N ARG A 146 -10.92 -28.57 -7.48
CA ARG A 146 -11.01 -27.59 -6.40
C ARG A 146 -9.90 -27.84 -5.37
N PHE A 147 -9.19 -26.78 -5.01
CA PHE A 147 -8.26 -26.82 -3.89
C PHE A 147 -9.01 -26.62 -2.57
N ALA A 148 -8.84 -27.56 -1.65
CA ALA A 148 -9.30 -27.48 -0.27
C ALA A 148 -8.26 -28.20 0.60
N PHE A 149 -8.18 -27.86 1.88
CA PHE A 149 -7.36 -28.61 2.81
C PHE A 149 -7.99 -29.97 3.11
N ASP A 150 -7.14 -30.98 3.21
CA ASP A 150 -7.53 -32.32 3.63
C ASP A 150 -7.41 -32.45 5.15
N GLY A 151 -8.33 -33.20 5.76
CA GLY A 151 -8.37 -33.34 7.22
C GLY A 151 -8.86 -32.06 7.90
N GLY A 152 -8.30 -31.76 9.07
CA GLY A 152 -8.65 -30.57 9.84
C GLY A 152 -7.56 -30.23 10.84
N GLY A 153 -7.69 -29.06 11.47
CA GLY A 153 -6.79 -28.66 12.54
C GLY A 153 -5.75 -27.60 12.18
N TYR A 154 -5.87 -26.92 11.04
CA TYR A 154 -5.01 -25.80 10.62
C TYR A 154 -5.35 -24.49 11.35
N TYR A 155 -5.82 -24.56 12.60
CA TYR A 155 -6.03 -23.41 13.47
C TYR A 155 -4.84 -23.21 14.42
N ILE A 156 -4.84 -22.11 15.17
CA ILE A 156 -3.87 -21.93 16.25
C ILE A 156 -4.27 -22.82 17.43
N LYS A 157 -3.76 -24.06 17.45
CA LYS A 157 -3.94 -25.01 18.56
C LYS A 157 -3.36 -24.46 19.86
N SER A 158 -4.02 -24.77 20.97
CA SER A 158 -3.50 -24.49 22.30
C SER A 158 -2.24 -25.33 22.59
N ALA A 159 -1.43 -24.86 23.55
CA ALA A 159 -0.26 -25.59 24.00
C ALA A 159 -0.60 -27.00 24.53
N ALA A 160 -1.78 -27.17 25.13
CA ALA A 160 -2.27 -28.47 25.61
C ALA A 160 -2.53 -29.43 24.45
N GLU A 161 -3.25 -28.98 23.41
CA GLU A 161 -3.52 -29.79 22.22
C GLU A 161 -2.23 -30.21 21.49
N MET A 162 -1.26 -29.29 21.37
CA MET A 162 0.03 -29.59 20.75
C MET A 162 0.87 -30.56 21.58
N ARG A 163 0.84 -30.46 22.92
CA ARG A 163 1.55 -31.41 23.80
C ARG A 163 0.87 -32.77 23.82
N GLU A 164 -0.45 -32.85 23.89
CA GLU A 164 -1.16 -34.12 23.78
C GLU A 164 -0.79 -34.84 22.47
N LEU A 165 -0.75 -34.08 21.37
CA LEU A 165 -0.38 -34.60 20.05
C LEU A 165 1.07 -35.11 19.99
N TRP A 166 2.05 -34.29 20.38
CA TRP A 166 3.47 -34.64 20.16
C TRP A 166 4.12 -35.32 21.35
N GLN A 167 3.89 -34.84 22.57
CA GLN A 167 4.47 -35.41 23.78
C GLN A 167 3.79 -36.73 24.13
N ASP A 168 2.46 -36.76 24.21
CA ASP A 168 1.76 -37.91 24.79
C ASP A 168 1.51 -39.01 23.75
N ARG A 169 1.08 -38.64 22.53
CA ARG A 169 0.80 -39.61 21.46
C ARG A 169 2.07 -40.05 20.70
N PHE A 170 3.03 -39.16 20.43
CA PHE A 170 4.25 -39.50 19.69
C PHE A 170 5.51 -39.64 20.57
N GLY A 171 5.44 -39.36 21.88
CA GLY A 171 6.60 -39.45 22.77
C GLY A 171 7.67 -38.39 22.51
N MET A 172 7.34 -37.30 21.81
CA MET A 172 8.26 -36.27 21.31
C MET A 172 8.09 -34.96 22.08
N LYS A 173 8.34 -35.00 23.39
CA LYS A 173 8.34 -33.80 24.23
C LYS A 173 9.24 -32.70 23.67
N GLU A 174 10.42 -33.10 23.21
CA GLU A 174 11.47 -32.22 22.68
C GLU A 174 11.00 -31.40 21.48
N ALA A 175 10.13 -31.95 20.62
CA ALA A 175 9.60 -31.22 19.46
C ALA A 175 8.79 -29.98 19.88
N CYS A 176 8.03 -30.07 20.98
CA CYS A 176 7.31 -28.94 21.55
C CYS A 176 8.25 -28.00 22.32
N ASP A 177 9.22 -28.52 23.08
CA ASP A 177 10.13 -27.67 23.85
C ASP A 177 11.04 -26.82 22.95
N ASN A 178 11.48 -27.37 21.81
CA ASN A 178 12.29 -26.63 20.84
C ASN A 178 11.56 -25.44 20.21
N THR A 179 10.21 -25.40 20.23
CA THR A 179 9.46 -24.21 19.79
C THR A 179 9.76 -22.99 20.68
N LEU A 180 9.91 -23.21 21.99
CA LEU A 180 10.26 -22.16 22.95
C LEU A 180 11.73 -21.76 22.81
N LEU A 181 12.62 -22.73 22.59
CA LEU A 181 14.03 -22.46 22.31
C LEU A 181 14.21 -21.54 21.10
N ILE A 182 13.47 -21.79 20.02
CA ILE A 182 13.49 -20.94 18.82
C ILE A 182 12.92 -19.55 19.15
N ALA A 183 11.78 -19.49 19.83
CA ALA A 183 11.14 -18.22 20.20
C ALA A 183 12.05 -17.34 21.07
N GLU A 184 12.75 -17.92 22.05
CA GLU A 184 13.70 -17.22 22.93
C GLU A 184 14.96 -16.73 22.20
N ARG A 185 15.30 -17.32 21.04
CA ARG A 185 16.42 -16.91 20.19
C ARG A 185 16.04 -15.86 19.15
N CYS A 186 14.75 -15.64 18.92
CA CYS A 186 14.25 -14.66 17.96
C CYS A 186 14.14 -13.28 18.61
N ASP A 187 15.18 -12.46 18.42
CA ASP A 187 15.17 -11.03 18.77
C ASP A 187 15.15 -10.18 17.49
N VAL A 188 14.00 -9.54 17.21
CA VAL A 188 13.78 -8.79 15.98
C VAL A 188 13.16 -7.43 16.31
N GLU A 189 13.89 -6.39 15.96
CA GLU A 189 13.46 -5.01 16.11
C GLU A 189 13.55 -4.26 14.78
N PHE A 190 12.59 -3.35 14.59
CA PHE A 190 12.57 -2.37 13.51
C PHE A 190 13.21 -1.08 14.01
N ALA A 191 14.10 -0.51 13.20
CA ALA A 191 14.62 0.83 13.44
C ALA A 191 13.59 1.85 12.93
N GLU A 192 12.76 2.36 13.83
CA GLU A 192 11.86 3.46 13.50
C GLU A 192 12.64 4.77 13.36
N SER A 193 12.24 5.58 12.39
CA SER A 193 12.86 6.87 12.11
C SER A 193 11.83 7.80 11.48
N ASN A 194 12.01 9.11 11.66
CA ASN A 194 11.17 10.12 11.03
C ASN A 194 11.96 10.81 9.92
N GLY A 195 11.75 10.37 8.68
CA GLY A 195 12.46 10.89 7.51
C GLY A 195 13.96 10.56 7.46
N GLY A 196 14.41 9.50 8.14
CA GLY A 196 15.82 9.10 8.17
C GLY A 196 16.42 8.77 6.81
N TYR A 197 15.58 8.46 5.82
CA TYR A 197 15.99 8.09 4.46
C TYR A 197 15.55 9.11 3.40
N MET A 198 15.37 10.38 3.76
CA MET A 198 15.09 11.45 2.79
C MET A 198 16.05 11.40 1.59
N ALA A 199 15.50 11.53 0.38
CA ALA A 199 16.30 11.60 -0.84
C ALA A 199 17.24 12.80 -0.79
N LYS A 200 18.49 12.60 -1.26
CA LYS A 200 19.53 13.62 -1.25
C LYS A 200 19.44 14.44 -2.55
N ALA A 201 19.47 15.76 -2.42
CA ALA A 201 19.51 16.64 -3.58
C ALA A 201 20.90 16.64 -4.24
N ASP A 202 20.95 16.89 -5.55
CA ASP A 202 22.20 17.13 -6.27
C ASP A 202 22.73 18.52 -5.93
N ILE A 203 23.72 18.59 -5.04
CA ILE A 203 24.32 19.84 -4.58
C ILE A 203 25.63 20.12 -5.33
N PRO A 204 25.85 21.35 -5.86
CA PRO A 204 27.11 21.72 -6.48
C PRO A 204 28.32 21.60 -5.52
N ALA A 205 29.49 21.29 -6.08
CA ALA A 205 30.71 21.16 -5.29
C ALA A 205 31.04 22.47 -4.53
N GLY A 206 31.23 22.35 -3.21
CA GLY A 206 31.52 23.48 -2.33
C GLY A 206 30.31 24.09 -1.63
N GLU A 207 29.09 23.65 -1.97
CA GLU A 207 27.84 24.03 -1.30
C GLU A 207 27.37 22.89 -0.37
N THR A 208 26.48 23.23 0.55
CA THR A 208 25.69 22.33 1.40
C THR A 208 24.22 22.41 0.99
N GLU A 209 23.37 21.45 1.41
CA GLU A 209 21.93 21.53 1.13
C GLU A 209 21.31 22.85 1.61
N GLU A 210 21.72 23.34 2.78
CA GLU A 210 21.21 24.61 3.32
C GLU A 210 21.67 25.82 2.49
N THR A 211 22.97 25.91 2.18
CA THR A 211 23.52 27.06 1.45
C THR A 211 22.97 27.13 0.03
N TRP A 212 22.86 25.98 -0.64
CA TRP A 212 22.24 25.87 -1.96
C TRP A 212 20.74 26.20 -1.91
N PHE A 213 19.99 25.65 -0.95
CA PHE A 213 18.57 25.96 -0.77
C PHE A 213 18.32 27.45 -0.57
N ARG A 214 19.08 28.12 0.30
CA ARG A 214 18.96 29.57 0.52
C ARG A 214 19.20 30.35 -0.77
N LYS A 215 20.21 29.96 -1.56
CA LYS A 215 20.56 30.63 -2.82
C LYS A 215 19.45 30.48 -3.86
N GLU A 216 18.93 29.27 -4.04
CA GLU A 216 17.85 28.99 -5.00
C GLU A 216 16.55 29.69 -4.60
N VAL A 217 16.20 29.72 -3.30
CA VAL A 217 15.01 30.44 -2.81
C VAL A 217 15.15 31.94 -3.09
N TRP A 218 16.30 32.55 -2.80
CA TRP A 218 16.48 33.99 -3.07
C TRP A 218 16.43 34.32 -4.56
N ALA A 219 17.04 33.50 -5.41
CA ALA A 219 16.93 33.63 -6.86
C ALA A 219 15.47 33.52 -7.32
N GLY A 220 14.70 32.59 -6.75
CA GLY A 220 13.27 32.44 -7.00
C GLY A 220 12.43 33.63 -6.56
N ILE A 221 12.71 34.21 -5.39
CA ILE A 221 12.04 35.42 -4.90
C ILE A 221 12.30 36.60 -5.84
N GLU A 222 13.54 36.82 -6.26
CA GLU A 222 13.89 37.86 -7.23
C GLU A 222 13.19 37.63 -8.58
N ALA A 223 13.05 36.38 -9.03
CA ALA A 223 12.32 36.06 -10.25
C ALA A 223 10.81 36.31 -10.14
N ARG A 224 10.20 35.99 -8.99
CA ARG A 224 8.74 36.12 -8.77
C ARG A 224 8.29 37.55 -8.47
N TYR A 225 9.09 38.32 -7.74
CA TYR A 225 8.72 39.67 -7.28
C TYR A 225 9.55 40.80 -7.92
N GLY A 226 10.60 40.48 -8.66
CA GLY A 226 11.57 41.44 -9.15
C GLY A 226 12.61 41.84 -8.09
N ALA A 227 13.49 42.78 -8.42
CA ALA A 227 14.58 43.21 -7.53
C ALA A 227 14.12 44.11 -6.35
N ASP A 228 12.89 44.64 -6.39
CA ASP A 228 12.35 45.60 -5.42
C ASP A 228 11.10 45.04 -4.72
N PHE A 229 11.28 43.94 -4.00
CA PHE A 229 10.21 43.31 -3.20
C PHE A 229 10.07 43.95 -1.82
N SER A 230 8.86 43.84 -1.24
CA SER A 230 8.54 44.47 0.04
C SER A 230 9.32 43.87 1.22
N GLU A 231 9.42 44.64 2.31
CA GLU A 231 10.03 44.14 3.56
C GLU A 231 9.23 42.97 4.16
N GLU A 232 7.92 42.88 3.87
CA GLU A 232 7.08 41.75 4.26
C GLU A 232 7.51 40.45 3.57
N VAL A 233 7.77 40.49 2.25
CA VAL A 233 8.32 39.36 1.48
C VAL A 233 9.66 38.95 2.07
N ARG A 234 10.56 39.91 2.31
CA ARG A 234 11.88 39.65 2.89
C ARG A 234 11.78 38.97 4.26
N ALA A 235 10.93 39.48 5.14
CA ALA A 235 10.74 38.95 6.49
C ALA A 235 10.16 37.53 6.45
N ARG A 236 9.15 37.28 5.60
CA ARG A 236 8.55 35.95 5.44
C ARG A 236 9.55 34.94 4.89
N THR A 237 10.31 35.29 3.85
CA THR A 237 11.34 34.41 3.28
C THR A 237 12.40 34.04 4.30
N ASN A 238 12.92 35.01 5.06
CA ASN A 238 13.93 34.72 6.10
C ASN A 238 13.39 33.78 7.19
N MET A 239 12.17 34.02 7.67
CA MET A 239 11.52 33.15 8.66
C MET A 239 11.41 31.72 8.15
N GLU A 240 10.91 31.52 6.92
CA GLU A 240 10.79 30.17 6.35
C GLU A 240 12.15 29.49 6.14
N LEU A 241 13.14 30.22 5.63
CA LEU A 241 14.49 29.69 5.45
C LEU A 241 15.11 29.21 6.76
N GLU A 242 14.91 29.95 7.86
CA GLU A 242 15.38 29.55 9.19
C GLU A 242 14.68 28.30 9.70
N VAL A 243 13.35 28.23 9.59
CA VAL A 243 12.56 27.07 10.07
C VAL A 243 12.90 25.81 9.27
N VAL A 244 13.01 25.92 7.93
CA VAL A 244 13.32 24.77 7.06
C VAL A 244 14.74 24.26 7.31
N ALA A 245 15.71 25.16 7.49
CA ALA A 245 17.09 24.80 7.83
C ALA A 245 17.18 24.14 9.21
N GLN A 246 16.53 24.71 10.22
CA GLN A 246 16.54 24.16 11.59
C GLN A 246 15.95 22.73 11.65
N LYS A 247 14.93 22.45 10.83
CA LYS A 247 14.30 21.13 10.76
C LYS A 247 15.02 20.14 9.83
N GLY A 248 16.00 20.59 9.04
CA GLY A 248 16.75 19.73 8.14
C GLY A 248 16.00 19.33 6.87
N TYR A 249 15.06 20.15 6.39
CA TYR A 249 14.24 19.84 5.20
C TYR A 249 14.69 20.58 3.93
N CYS A 250 15.87 21.19 3.92
CA CYS A 250 16.42 21.88 2.74
C CYS A 250 16.57 20.95 1.54
N GLY A 251 17.15 19.75 1.72
CA GLY A 251 17.27 18.75 0.65
C GLY A 251 15.92 18.31 0.08
N TYR A 252 14.92 18.13 0.94
CA TYR A 252 13.57 17.74 0.52
C TYR A 252 12.94 18.78 -0.43
N TYR A 253 13.01 20.06 -0.09
CA TYR A 253 12.53 21.13 -0.97
C TYR A 253 13.26 21.14 -2.32
N LEU A 254 14.58 20.94 -2.32
CA LEU A 254 15.38 20.91 -3.54
C LEU A 254 15.04 19.72 -4.43
N VAL A 255 14.83 18.53 -3.87
CA VAL A 255 14.39 17.35 -4.62
C VAL A 255 13.02 17.59 -5.23
N VAL A 256 12.08 18.16 -4.47
CA VAL A 256 10.73 18.44 -4.96
C VAL A 256 10.74 19.50 -6.07
N ALA A 257 11.51 20.57 -5.88
CA ALA A 257 11.69 21.60 -6.90
C ALA A 257 12.29 21.02 -8.18
N ASP A 258 13.23 20.08 -8.08
CA ASP A 258 13.93 19.51 -9.23
C ASP A 258 12.97 18.82 -10.22
N PHE A 259 12.20 17.83 -9.77
CA PHE A 259 11.33 17.09 -10.68
C PHE A 259 10.11 17.90 -11.14
N ILE A 260 9.63 18.87 -10.34
CA ILE A 260 8.59 19.81 -10.78
C ILE A 260 9.11 20.71 -11.90
N ASN A 261 10.29 21.32 -11.71
CA ASN A 261 10.88 22.19 -12.71
C ASN A 261 11.25 21.41 -13.98
N TRP A 262 11.74 20.17 -13.84
CA TRP A 262 11.95 19.28 -14.98
C TRP A 262 10.63 19.02 -15.73
N ALA A 263 9.55 18.70 -15.02
CA ALA A 263 8.25 18.44 -15.64
C ALA A 263 7.75 19.67 -16.43
N LYS A 264 7.82 20.87 -15.83
CA LYS A 264 7.49 22.15 -16.48
C LYS A 264 8.34 22.37 -17.74
N GLN A 265 9.66 22.09 -17.69
CA GLN A 265 10.57 22.20 -18.84
C GLN A 265 10.27 21.21 -19.96
N GLN A 266 9.73 20.03 -19.65
CA GLN A 266 9.27 19.03 -20.64
C GLN A 266 7.86 19.32 -21.16
N GLY A 267 7.26 20.47 -20.79
CA GLY A 267 5.89 20.83 -21.16
C GLY A 267 4.84 19.92 -20.54
N ILE A 268 5.12 19.32 -19.38
CA ILE A 268 4.12 18.59 -18.60
C ILE A 268 3.44 19.61 -17.68
N ARG A 269 2.12 19.74 -17.79
CA ARG A 269 1.37 20.63 -16.89
C ARG A 269 1.42 20.12 -15.46
N VAL A 270 1.76 21.03 -14.56
CA VAL A 270 1.77 20.82 -13.11
C VAL A 270 0.68 21.70 -12.50
N GLY A 271 -0.05 21.19 -11.51
CA GLY A 271 -1.05 21.96 -10.79
C GLY A 271 -0.41 23.09 -9.97
N PRO A 272 -1.19 24.12 -9.59
CA PRO A 272 -0.68 25.29 -8.86
C PRO A 272 -0.24 24.99 -7.41
N GLY A 273 -0.43 23.75 -6.95
CA GLY A 273 -0.15 23.29 -5.60
C GLY A 273 -1.45 22.91 -4.86
N ARG A 274 -1.36 21.88 -4.01
CA ARG A 274 -2.46 21.44 -3.15
C ARG A 274 -1.99 21.20 -1.72
N GLY A 275 -2.97 21.08 -0.81
CA GLY A 275 -2.69 20.89 0.61
C GLY A 275 -2.02 22.11 1.23
N SER A 276 -1.30 21.88 2.33
CA SER A 276 -0.68 22.97 3.09
C SER A 276 0.57 23.55 2.42
N GLY A 277 1.22 22.83 1.50
CA GLY A 277 2.43 23.28 0.80
C GLY A 277 2.30 24.65 0.11
N ALA A 278 1.09 25.00 -0.33
CA ALA A 278 0.77 26.31 -0.91
C ALA A 278 0.99 27.50 0.05
N GLY A 279 1.09 27.26 1.36
CA GLY A 279 1.36 28.30 2.35
C GLY A 279 2.84 28.70 2.48
N SER A 280 3.77 28.06 1.77
CA SER A 280 5.20 28.35 1.85
C SER A 280 5.66 29.30 0.74
N ILE A 281 6.24 30.44 1.11
CA ILE A 281 6.86 31.36 0.17
C ILE A 281 8.13 30.75 -0.44
N ALA A 282 8.84 29.88 0.30
CA ALA A 282 9.98 29.15 -0.24
C ALA A 282 9.54 28.15 -1.32
N ALA A 283 8.40 27.48 -1.15
CA ALA A 283 7.84 26.60 -2.18
C ALA A 283 7.43 27.39 -3.44
N TYR A 284 6.80 28.54 -3.26
CA TYR A 284 6.45 29.45 -4.35
C TYR A 284 7.69 29.96 -5.10
N ALA A 285 8.74 30.35 -4.38
CA ALA A 285 10.01 30.80 -4.95
C ALA A 285 10.68 29.72 -5.81
N LEU A 286 10.66 28.47 -5.36
CA LEU A 286 11.25 27.32 -6.07
C LEU A 286 10.36 26.75 -7.19
N ASN A 287 9.23 27.41 -7.49
CA ASN A 287 8.22 26.97 -8.45
C ASN A 287 7.56 25.62 -8.11
N ILE A 288 7.61 25.20 -6.84
CA ILE A 288 6.88 24.03 -6.34
C ILE A 288 5.39 24.32 -6.36
N THR A 289 5.02 25.54 -5.98
CA THR A 289 3.65 26.07 -6.05
C THR A 289 3.62 27.30 -6.94
N ASP A 290 2.46 27.60 -7.52
CA ASP A 290 2.26 28.78 -8.39
C ASP A 290 1.30 29.81 -7.78
N LEU A 291 0.83 29.56 -6.54
CA LEU A 291 -0.02 30.48 -5.79
C LEU A 291 0.81 31.31 -4.80
N CYS A 292 0.73 32.65 -4.88
CA CYS A 292 1.42 33.55 -3.97
C CYS A 292 0.80 33.49 -2.55
N PRO A 293 1.50 32.99 -1.53
CA PRO A 293 0.91 32.78 -0.21
C PRO A 293 0.54 34.08 0.49
N LEU A 294 1.30 35.17 0.29
CA LEU A 294 1.03 36.45 0.93
C LEU A 294 -0.23 37.13 0.36
N GLN A 295 -0.45 37.03 -0.96
CA GLN A 295 -1.63 37.60 -1.62
C GLN A 295 -2.93 36.98 -1.10
N HIS A 296 -2.93 35.67 -0.85
CA HIS A 296 -4.12 34.92 -0.43
C HIS A 296 -4.17 34.66 1.09
N GLY A 297 -3.30 35.30 1.87
CA GLY A 297 -3.29 35.15 3.34
C GLY A 297 -2.99 33.72 3.83
N LEU A 298 -2.21 32.95 3.07
CA LEU A 298 -1.85 31.58 3.40
C LEU A 298 -0.74 31.53 4.47
N ILE A 299 -0.92 30.60 5.41
CA ILE A 299 -0.15 30.54 6.65
C ILE A 299 0.89 29.42 6.56
N PHE A 300 2.17 29.76 6.71
CA PHE A 300 3.28 28.80 6.62
C PHE A 300 3.25 27.79 7.77
N GLU A 301 2.88 28.21 8.97
CA GLU A 301 2.83 27.38 10.17
C GLU A 301 1.79 26.25 10.07
N ARG A 302 0.82 26.39 9.15
CA ARG A 302 -0.13 25.32 8.81
C ARG A 302 0.52 24.21 7.99
N PHE A 303 1.57 24.54 7.23
CA PHE A 303 2.42 23.62 6.50
C PHE A 303 3.48 23.02 7.40
N LEU A 304 4.36 23.87 7.96
CA LEU A 304 5.49 23.44 8.75
C LEU A 304 5.47 24.17 10.09
N ASN A 305 4.97 23.49 11.11
CA ASN A 305 4.90 24.06 12.44
C ASN A 305 6.29 24.02 13.11
N PRO A 306 6.87 25.16 13.54
CA PRO A 306 8.17 25.19 14.19
C PRO A 306 8.24 24.29 15.43
N GLU A 307 7.17 24.23 16.22
CA GLU A 307 7.10 23.56 17.52
C GLU A 307 6.84 22.05 17.44
N ARG A 308 6.43 21.53 16.28
CA ARG A 308 6.12 20.11 16.09
C ARG A 308 7.09 19.40 15.14
N PRO A 309 7.56 18.18 15.47
CA PRO A 309 8.28 17.34 14.54
C PRO A 309 7.29 16.65 13.60
N SER A 310 6.87 17.33 12.54
CA SER A 310 6.06 16.76 11.46
C SER A 310 6.81 16.89 10.14
N MET A 311 6.83 15.83 9.35
CA MET A 311 7.40 15.86 8.01
C MET A 311 6.56 16.80 7.12
N PRO A 312 7.19 17.62 6.27
CA PRO A 312 6.49 18.31 5.19
C PRO A 312 5.97 17.30 4.17
N ASP A 313 4.76 17.51 3.67
CA ASP A 313 4.16 16.68 2.61
C ASP A 313 3.76 17.57 1.43
N PHE A 314 4.53 17.50 0.34
CA PHE A 314 4.16 18.11 -0.94
C PHE A 314 3.37 17.12 -1.78
N ASP A 315 2.07 17.36 -1.82
CA ASP A 315 1.15 16.74 -2.76
C ASP A 315 1.24 17.47 -4.12
N ILE A 316 1.59 16.75 -5.20
CA ILE A 316 1.87 17.37 -6.50
C ILE A 316 0.97 16.75 -7.57
N ASP A 317 0.36 17.63 -8.36
CA ASP A 317 -0.58 17.25 -9.40
C ASP A 317 0.05 17.41 -10.78
N PHE A 318 -0.09 16.40 -11.63
CA PHE A 318 0.41 16.36 -13.01
C PHE A 318 -0.72 16.04 -13.99
N ASP A 319 -0.53 16.37 -15.28
CA ASP A 319 -1.34 15.77 -16.35
C ASP A 319 -1.31 14.24 -16.23
N GLU A 320 -2.49 13.63 -16.10
CA GLU A 320 -2.64 12.18 -15.90
C GLU A 320 -1.96 11.35 -17.00
N ARG A 321 -1.87 11.89 -18.22
CA ARG A 321 -1.27 11.22 -19.38
C ARG A 321 0.25 11.11 -19.27
N ARG A 322 0.88 12.09 -18.63
CA ARG A 322 2.35 12.29 -18.64
C ARG A 322 3.00 12.12 -17.27
N ARG A 323 2.21 11.88 -16.22
CA ARG A 323 2.70 11.58 -14.86
C ARG A 323 3.79 10.51 -14.83
N THR A 324 3.64 9.44 -15.62
CA THR A 324 4.63 8.34 -15.66
C THR A 324 6.00 8.81 -16.15
N GLU A 325 6.08 9.83 -17.01
CA GLU A 325 7.36 10.41 -17.44
C GLU A 325 8.11 11.06 -16.27
N VAL A 326 7.39 11.70 -15.34
CA VAL A 326 7.99 12.31 -14.14
C VAL A 326 8.51 11.22 -13.19
N ILE A 327 7.74 10.14 -12.98
CA ILE A 327 8.19 9.00 -12.17
C ILE A 327 9.42 8.34 -12.80
N GLN A 328 9.45 8.23 -14.12
CA GLN A 328 10.61 7.71 -14.85
C GLN A 328 11.84 8.60 -14.66
N TYR A 329 11.71 9.91 -14.81
CA TYR A 329 12.79 10.87 -14.56
C TYR A 329 13.36 10.73 -13.15
N VAL A 330 12.49 10.69 -12.14
CA VAL A 330 12.88 10.52 -10.74
C VAL A 330 13.62 9.20 -10.55
N SER A 331 13.13 8.12 -11.17
CA SER A 331 13.77 6.80 -11.08
C SER A 331 15.14 6.76 -11.75
N GLU A 332 15.31 7.43 -12.89
CA GLU A 332 16.58 7.51 -13.61
C GLU A 332 17.61 8.39 -12.89
N LYS A 333 17.16 9.51 -12.33
CA LYS A 333 18.04 10.47 -11.65
C LYS A 333 18.47 10.01 -10.27
N TYR A 334 17.53 9.56 -9.45
CA TYR A 334 17.78 9.21 -8.04
C TYR A 334 18.14 7.73 -7.83
N GLY A 335 18.03 6.90 -8.87
CA GLY A 335 18.35 5.47 -8.86
C GLY A 335 17.11 4.59 -8.76
N SER A 336 16.98 3.66 -9.70
CA SER A 336 15.84 2.73 -9.79
C SER A 336 15.70 1.82 -8.57
N GLU A 337 16.78 1.61 -7.83
CA GLU A 337 16.84 0.85 -6.59
C GLU A 337 16.39 1.64 -5.36
N ARG A 338 16.20 2.97 -5.51
CA ARG A 338 15.83 3.90 -4.43
C ARG A 338 14.43 4.50 -4.58
N VAL A 339 13.75 4.17 -5.69
CA VAL A 339 12.43 4.69 -6.02
C VAL A 339 11.48 3.52 -6.22
N ALA A 340 10.32 3.54 -5.54
CA ALA A 340 9.29 2.52 -5.71
C ALA A 340 7.89 3.11 -5.54
N GLN A 341 6.91 2.53 -6.22
CA GLN A 341 5.50 2.80 -5.95
C GLN A 341 5.07 2.09 -4.66
N ILE A 342 3.95 2.50 -4.07
CA ILE A 342 3.49 1.95 -2.78
C ILE A 342 2.45 0.85 -3.00
N ALA A 343 2.54 -0.27 -2.28
CA ALA A 343 1.48 -1.28 -2.31
C ALA A 343 0.20 -0.80 -1.62
N THR A 344 -0.93 -1.24 -2.16
CA THR A 344 -2.24 -1.13 -1.52
C THR A 344 -2.85 -2.51 -1.37
N PHE A 345 -3.58 -2.74 -0.29
CA PHE A 345 -4.21 -4.04 -0.01
C PHE A 345 -5.72 -3.92 -0.13
N GLY A 346 -6.27 -4.55 -1.17
CA GLY A 346 -7.71 -4.59 -1.43
C GLY A 346 -8.39 -5.55 -0.47
N ARG A 347 -9.09 -5.02 0.53
CA ARG A 347 -9.91 -5.82 1.46
C ARG A 347 -11.32 -6.05 0.91
N LEU A 348 -11.87 -7.24 1.14
CA LEU A 348 -13.27 -7.55 0.83
C LEU A 348 -14.20 -6.73 1.72
N LYS A 349 -14.89 -5.75 1.13
CA LYS A 349 -15.99 -5.01 1.76
C LYS A 349 -17.29 -5.81 1.72
N ALA A 350 -18.22 -5.56 2.65
CA ALA A 350 -19.56 -6.18 2.75
C ALA A 350 -20.21 -6.60 1.41
N LYS A 351 -20.42 -5.65 0.49
CA LYS A 351 -21.06 -5.93 -0.81
C LYS A 351 -20.27 -6.91 -1.67
N ALA A 352 -18.94 -6.81 -1.70
CA ALA A 352 -18.09 -7.72 -2.45
C ALA A 352 -18.08 -9.12 -1.79
N ALA A 353 -17.99 -9.18 -0.46
CA ALA A 353 -18.05 -10.41 0.30
C ALA A 353 -19.36 -11.19 0.04
N ILE A 354 -20.53 -10.51 0.04
CA ILE A 354 -21.82 -11.13 -0.30
C ILE A 354 -21.85 -11.66 -1.73
N LYS A 355 -21.34 -10.88 -2.70
CA LYS A 355 -21.32 -11.29 -4.11
C LYS A 355 -20.41 -12.50 -4.33
N ASP A 356 -19.24 -12.52 -3.70
CA ASP A 356 -18.33 -13.67 -3.76
C ASP A 356 -18.91 -14.89 -3.02
N ALA A 357 -19.52 -14.71 -1.85
CA ALA A 357 -20.22 -15.78 -1.13
C ALA A 357 -21.35 -16.41 -1.96
N ALA A 358 -22.19 -15.58 -2.59
CA ALA A 358 -23.24 -16.05 -3.49
C ALA A 358 -22.66 -16.84 -4.67
N ARG A 359 -21.57 -16.36 -5.27
CA ARG A 359 -20.89 -17.01 -6.40
C ARG A 359 -20.35 -18.40 -6.02
N ILE A 360 -19.65 -18.52 -4.90
CA ILE A 360 -19.07 -19.81 -4.48
C ILE A 360 -20.13 -20.81 -4.02
N LEU A 361 -21.31 -20.34 -3.60
CA LEU A 361 -22.48 -21.14 -3.26
C LEU A 361 -23.35 -21.51 -4.47
N ASP A 362 -22.84 -21.37 -5.69
CA ASP A 362 -23.54 -21.66 -6.95
C ASP A 362 -24.81 -20.83 -7.20
N GLN A 363 -24.90 -19.65 -6.60
CA GLN A 363 -26.05 -18.79 -6.80
C GLN A 363 -25.90 -17.91 -8.04
N PRO A 364 -27.00 -17.65 -8.78
CA PRO A 364 -26.99 -16.69 -9.87
C PRO A 364 -26.58 -15.29 -9.40
N PHE A 365 -25.93 -14.52 -10.27
CA PHE A 365 -25.54 -13.12 -10.00
C PHE A 365 -26.69 -12.26 -9.47
N ALA A 366 -27.91 -12.50 -9.96
CA ALA A 366 -29.12 -11.80 -9.52
C ALA A 366 -29.40 -11.96 -8.02
N VAL A 367 -29.04 -13.09 -7.41
CA VAL A 367 -29.19 -13.32 -5.97
C VAL A 367 -28.24 -12.41 -5.19
N GLY A 368 -26.96 -12.37 -5.57
CA GLY A 368 -25.98 -11.50 -4.95
C GLY A 368 -26.37 -10.02 -5.08
N ASP A 369 -26.82 -9.59 -6.27
CA ASP A 369 -27.25 -8.21 -6.49
C ASP A 369 -28.48 -7.83 -5.64
N ARG A 370 -29.49 -8.71 -5.58
CA ARG A 370 -30.68 -8.54 -4.72
C ARG A 370 -30.28 -8.34 -3.26
N ILE A 371 -29.39 -9.19 -2.74
CA ILE A 371 -28.95 -9.11 -1.34
C ILE A 371 -28.17 -7.80 -1.10
N THR A 372 -27.27 -7.42 -2.01
CA THR A 372 -26.47 -6.18 -1.83
C THR A 372 -27.26 -4.89 -1.94
N LYS A 373 -28.43 -4.90 -2.59
CA LYS A 373 -29.34 -3.74 -2.66
C LYS A 373 -30.11 -3.50 -1.37
N ALA A 374 -30.35 -4.55 -0.59
CA ALA A 374 -30.99 -4.45 0.73
C ALA A 374 -30.04 -3.94 1.83
N LEU A 375 -28.72 -3.91 1.56
CA LEU A 375 -27.73 -3.34 2.48
C LEU A 375 -27.85 -1.82 2.58
N PRO A 376 -27.52 -1.23 3.75
CA PRO A 376 -27.39 0.22 3.89
C PRO A 376 -26.50 0.83 2.80
N ALA A 377 -26.88 2.02 2.31
CA ALA A 377 -26.07 2.75 1.34
C ALA A 377 -24.71 3.13 1.96
N ASP A 378 -23.68 3.18 1.13
CA ASP A 378 -22.34 3.58 1.61
C ASP A 378 -22.34 5.09 1.85
N VAL A 379 -21.75 5.52 2.97
CA VAL A 379 -21.54 6.93 3.28
C VAL A 379 -20.06 7.22 3.04
N MET A 380 -19.76 8.17 2.14
CA MET A 380 -18.39 8.51 1.73
C MET A 380 -17.53 7.29 1.31
N GLY A 381 -18.15 6.29 0.67
CA GLY A 381 -17.45 5.08 0.19
C GLY A 381 -17.21 3.99 1.24
N SER A 382 -17.75 4.17 2.45
CA SER A 382 -17.73 3.20 3.54
C SER A 382 -19.15 2.67 3.83
N GLY A 383 -19.32 1.36 3.66
CA GLY A 383 -20.54 0.64 4.05
C GLY A 383 -20.52 0.24 5.52
N VAL A 384 -21.66 -0.26 6.01
CA VAL A 384 -21.75 -0.87 7.34
C VAL A 384 -21.10 -2.28 7.28
N PRO A 385 -20.17 -2.62 8.18
CA PRO A 385 -19.62 -3.98 8.28
C PRO A 385 -20.73 -5.02 8.47
N LEU A 386 -20.57 -6.22 7.93
CA LEU A 386 -21.60 -7.26 8.01
C LEU A 386 -21.91 -7.64 9.45
N SER A 387 -20.89 -7.71 10.32
CA SER A 387 -21.04 -7.99 11.75
C SER A 387 -21.97 -7.00 12.46
N ASP A 388 -21.97 -5.75 12.01
CA ASP A 388 -22.59 -4.64 12.72
C ASP A 388 -24.03 -4.37 12.23
N ILE A 389 -24.45 -5.03 11.13
CA ILE A 389 -25.83 -4.91 10.60
C ILE A 389 -26.89 -5.35 11.62
N PHE A 390 -26.52 -6.27 12.50
CA PHE A 390 -27.40 -6.81 13.55
C PHE A 390 -27.13 -6.18 14.93
N ASP A 391 -26.15 -5.29 15.05
CA ASP A 391 -25.86 -4.62 16.31
C ASP A 391 -26.82 -3.44 16.53
N GLU A 392 -27.71 -3.57 17.51
CA GLU A 392 -28.69 -2.55 17.88
C GLU A 392 -28.05 -1.24 18.37
N SER A 393 -26.79 -1.29 18.82
CA SER A 393 -26.05 -0.12 19.29
C SER A 393 -25.39 0.68 18.17
N HIS A 394 -25.34 0.14 16.94
CA HIS A 394 -24.70 0.80 15.80
C HIS A 394 -25.58 1.97 15.30
N ASP A 395 -24.97 3.14 15.06
CA ASP A 395 -25.67 4.38 14.66
C ASP A 395 -26.58 4.20 13.43
N ARG A 396 -26.18 3.29 12.54
CA ARG A 396 -26.89 2.97 11.29
C ARG A 396 -27.75 1.71 11.36
N TYR A 397 -28.07 1.21 12.55
CA TYR A 397 -28.89 0.02 12.73
C TYR A 397 -30.26 0.12 12.02
N ASN A 398 -30.88 1.30 12.05
CA ASN A 398 -32.19 1.51 11.42
C ASN A 398 -32.14 1.39 9.89
N ASP A 399 -31.02 1.73 9.25
CA ASP A 399 -30.84 1.61 7.80
C ASP A 399 -30.80 0.14 7.35
N GLY A 400 -30.42 -0.78 8.24
CA GLY A 400 -30.26 -2.21 7.94
C GLY A 400 -31.55 -3.03 7.99
N LYS A 401 -32.71 -2.43 8.24
CA LYS A 401 -33.98 -3.15 8.45
C LYS A 401 -34.35 -4.06 7.26
N GLU A 402 -34.23 -3.55 6.04
CA GLU A 402 -34.57 -4.31 4.82
C GLU A 402 -33.71 -5.58 4.68
N PHE A 403 -32.41 -5.47 4.94
CA PHE A 403 -31.52 -6.62 4.94
C PHE A 403 -31.89 -7.63 6.04
N ARG A 404 -32.17 -7.17 7.26
CA ARG A 404 -32.53 -8.05 8.38
C ARG A 404 -33.84 -8.79 8.13
N ASP A 405 -34.84 -8.12 7.56
CA ASP A 405 -36.11 -8.74 7.16
C ASP A 405 -35.86 -9.82 6.09
N LEU A 406 -35.07 -9.51 5.05
CA LEU A 406 -34.70 -10.46 4.00
C LEU A 406 -33.93 -11.67 4.54
N HIS A 407 -33.00 -11.45 5.48
CA HIS A 407 -32.26 -12.49 6.19
C HIS A 407 -33.20 -13.37 7.04
N ALA A 408 -34.19 -12.78 7.72
CA ALA A 408 -35.15 -13.51 8.54
C ALA A 408 -36.08 -14.39 7.68
N GLU A 409 -36.41 -14.00 6.46
CA GLU A 409 -37.34 -14.73 5.59
C GLU A 409 -36.67 -15.84 4.78
N ASP A 410 -35.49 -15.59 4.20
CA ASP A 410 -34.89 -16.45 3.17
C ASP A 410 -33.69 -17.26 3.70
N PRO A 411 -33.78 -18.60 3.84
CA PRO A 411 -32.67 -19.44 4.30
C PRO A 411 -31.43 -19.35 3.42
N LEU A 412 -31.58 -19.07 2.12
CA LEU A 412 -30.46 -18.89 1.22
C LEU A 412 -29.67 -17.63 1.57
N VAL A 413 -30.37 -16.54 1.92
CA VAL A 413 -29.75 -15.28 2.31
C VAL A 413 -28.96 -15.46 3.59
N ARG A 414 -29.48 -16.23 4.56
CA ARG A 414 -28.74 -16.58 5.79
C ARG A 414 -27.44 -17.30 5.48
N LYS A 415 -27.49 -18.32 4.63
CA LYS A 415 -26.29 -19.09 4.25
C LYS A 415 -25.25 -18.22 3.52
N VAL A 416 -25.71 -17.33 2.62
CA VAL A 416 -24.83 -16.38 1.92
C VAL A 416 -24.22 -15.40 2.91
N TYR A 417 -25.00 -14.88 3.86
CA TYR A 417 -24.53 -13.95 4.88
C TYR A 417 -23.51 -14.59 5.82
N GLU A 418 -23.78 -15.78 6.35
CA GLU A 418 -22.85 -16.56 7.19
C GLU A 418 -21.52 -16.80 6.48
N THR A 419 -21.58 -17.16 5.19
CA THR A 419 -20.37 -17.35 4.37
C THR A 419 -19.64 -16.03 4.14
N ALA A 420 -20.37 -14.94 3.90
CA ALA A 420 -19.80 -13.61 3.66
C ALA A 420 -19.14 -13.01 4.91
N LEU A 421 -19.64 -13.31 6.12
CA LEU A 421 -19.02 -12.90 7.38
C LEU A 421 -17.58 -13.40 7.51
N GLY A 422 -17.32 -14.65 7.10
CA GLY A 422 -15.97 -15.22 7.10
C GLY A 422 -15.03 -14.65 6.02
N LEU A 423 -15.59 -13.98 5.00
CA LEU A 423 -14.84 -13.41 3.89
C LEU A 423 -14.57 -11.91 4.06
N GLU A 424 -15.41 -11.18 4.79
CA GLU A 424 -15.26 -9.74 4.98
C GLU A 424 -13.94 -9.41 5.69
N GLY A 425 -13.27 -8.34 5.26
CA GLY A 425 -12.01 -7.88 5.84
C GLY A 425 -10.76 -8.62 5.35
N GLN A 426 -10.92 -9.79 4.73
CA GLN A 426 -9.82 -10.54 4.13
C GLN A 426 -9.18 -9.78 2.96
N ILE A 427 -7.87 -9.93 2.79
CA ILE A 427 -7.13 -9.35 1.66
C ILE A 427 -7.41 -10.20 0.42
N ARG A 428 -8.01 -9.60 -0.60
CA ARG A 428 -8.31 -10.25 -1.88
C ARG A 428 -7.13 -10.20 -2.83
N ASN A 429 -6.53 -9.03 -2.93
CA ASN A 429 -5.47 -8.73 -3.87
C ASN A 429 -4.64 -7.56 -3.34
N TRP A 430 -3.45 -7.43 -3.90
CA TRP A 430 -2.67 -6.21 -3.78
C TRP A 430 -2.83 -5.39 -5.05
N GLY A 431 -2.64 -4.08 -4.92
CA GLY A 431 -2.62 -3.12 -6.00
C GLY A 431 -1.51 -2.10 -5.76
N VAL A 432 -1.51 -1.02 -6.54
CA VAL A 432 -0.52 0.04 -6.41
C VAL A 432 -1.24 1.34 -6.09
N HIS A 433 -0.67 2.09 -5.15
CA HIS A 433 -1.20 3.36 -4.71
C HIS A 433 -1.30 4.33 -5.89
N ALA A 434 -2.41 5.06 -5.97
CA ALA A 434 -2.72 5.87 -7.14
C ALA A 434 -1.73 7.03 -7.34
N ALA A 435 -1.13 7.56 -6.26
CA ALA A 435 -0.25 8.74 -6.30
C ALA A 435 1.12 8.51 -5.64
N GLY A 436 1.11 8.04 -4.40
CA GLY A 436 2.28 7.72 -3.58
C GLY A 436 3.40 6.93 -4.25
N VAL A 437 4.57 7.57 -4.27
CA VAL A 437 5.88 7.04 -4.63
C VAL A 437 6.81 7.24 -3.44
N ILE A 438 7.60 6.24 -3.10
CA ILE A 438 8.68 6.34 -2.11
C ILE A 438 9.97 6.73 -2.83
N MET A 439 10.68 7.69 -2.25
CA MET A 439 12.05 8.03 -2.63
C MET A 439 12.95 7.92 -1.41
N SER A 440 14.06 7.22 -1.59
CA SER A 440 15.03 6.94 -0.52
C SER A 440 16.42 7.48 -0.87
N SER A 441 17.23 7.83 0.13
CA SER A 441 18.67 8.08 -0.06
C SER A 441 19.50 6.80 -0.14
N GLU A 442 18.97 5.69 0.36
CA GLU A 442 19.62 4.38 0.37
C GLU A 442 18.81 3.35 -0.45
N PRO A 443 19.40 2.25 -0.94
CA PRO A 443 18.66 1.22 -1.67
C PRO A 443 17.48 0.66 -0.87
N LEU A 444 16.29 0.64 -1.47
CA LEU A 444 15.06 0.17 -0.80
C LEU A 444 15.15 -1.28 -0.36
N LEU A 445 15.89 -2.10 -1.12
CA LEU A 445 16.16 -3.51 -0.85
C LEU A 445 16.77 -3.76 0.54
N ASP A 446 17.46 -2.77 1.11
CA ASP A 446 18.08 -2.86 2.44
C ASP A 446 17.16 -2.37 3.57
N ILE A 447 16.04 -1.71 3.25
CA ILE A 447 15.15 -1.08 4.22
C ILE A 447 13.81 -1.82 4.31
N VAL A 448 13.17 -2.06 3.17
CA VAL A 448 11.84 -2.66 3.07
C VAL A 448 11.81 -3.75 1.99
N PRO A 449 10.95 -4.78 2.14
CA PRO A 449 10.72 -5.71 1.06
C PRO A 449 10.04 -5.01 -0.12
N ILE A 450 10.49 -5.29 -1.34
CA ILE A 450 9.95 -4.76 -2.59
C ILE A 450 9.53 -5.89 -3.53
N MET A 451 8.72 -5.60 -4.53
CA MET A 451 8.25 -6.56 -5.52
C MET A 451 8.16 -5.90 -6.89
N LYS A 452 8.19 -6.72 -7.93
CA LYS A 452 8.04 -6.27 -9.32
C LYS A 452 6.70 -6.72 -9.86
N ARG A 453 5.96 -5.79 -10.46
CA ARG A 453 4.76 -6.11 -11.22
C ARG A 453 5.13 -6.61 -12.61
N GLU A 454 4.66 -7.81 -12.98
CA GLU A 454 5.03 -8.43 -14.26
C GLU A 454 4.52 -7.66 -15.49
N GLN A 455 3.37 -6.99 -15.37
CA GLN A 455 2.70 -6.35 -16.52
C GLN A 455 3.50 -5.18 -17.12
N ASP A 456 4.16 -4.39 -16.27
CA ASP A 456 4.85 -3.15 -16.67
C ASP A 456 6.23 -2.99 -16.03
N GLY A 457 6.66 -3.94 -15.21
CA GLY A 457 7.96 -3.92 -14.55
C GLY A 457 8.08 -2.92 -13.40
N ALA A 458 6.98 -2.31 -12.95
CA ALA A 458 6.99 -1.36 -11.86
C ALA A 458 7.51 -1.99 -10.55
N ILE A 459 8.42 -1.28 -9.89
CA ILE A 459 8.93 -1.64 -8.56
C ILE A 459 7.99 -1.07 -7.50
N ILE A 460 7.56 -1.91 -6.56
CA ILE A 460 6.52 -1.61 -5.59
C ILE A 460 6.97 -2.10 -4.22
N THR A 461 6.71 -1.33 -3.16
CA THR A 461 6.91 -1.81 -1.78
C THR A 461 5.99 -2.99 -1.46
N GLN A 462 6.41 -3.94 -0.63
CA GLN A 462 5.50 -4.96 -0.09
C GLN A 462 4.81 -4.49 1.19
N PHE A 463 5.22 -3.36 1.76
CA PHE A 463 4.55 -2.68 2.86
C PHE A 463 3.65 -1.57 2.34
N ASP A 464 2.61 -1.26 3.11
CA ASP A 464 1.78 -0.08 2.85
C ASP A 464 2.51 1.20 3.29
N TYR A 465 1.96 2.35 2.88
CA TYR A 465 2.55 3.65 3.16
C TYR A 465 2.80 3.90 4.67
N PRO A 466 1.84 3.65 5.58
CA PRO A 466 2.06 3.90 7.01
C PRO A 466 3.26 3.14 7.57
N MET A 467 3.46 1.88 7.17
CA MET A 467 4.62 1.10 7.56
C MET A 467 5.92 1.62 6.95
N CYS A 468 5.90 2.08 5.69
CA CYS A 468 7.07 2.71 5.08
C CYS A 468 7.46 4.00 5.83
N GLU A 469 6.50 4.85 6.16
CA GLU A 469 6.73 6.11 6.87
C GLU A 469 7.29 5.91 8.27
N SER A 470 6.77 4.93 9.03
CA SER A 470 7.29 4.61 10.37
C SER A 470 8.76 4.14 10.35
N LEU A 471 9.21 3.57 9.23
CA LEU A 471 10.59 3.17 9.00
C LEU A 471 11.48 4.31 8.49
N GLY A 472 10.94 5.53 8.35
CA GLY A 472 11.68 6.72 7.95
C GLY A 472 11.80 6.91 6.44
N LEU A 473 11.08 6.15 5.63
CA LEU A 473 10.95 6.38 4.20
C LEU A 473 10.01 7.55 3.94
N VAL A 474 10.34 8.36 2.94
CA VAL A 474 9.53 9.54 2.59
C VAL A 474 8.68 9.24 1.38
N LYS A 475 7.39 9.48 1.55
CA LYS A 475 6.39 9.42 0.49
C LYS A 475 6.33 10.78 -0.22
N MET A 476 6.15 10.72 -1.52
CA MET A 476 5.76 11.85 -2.35
C MET A 476 4.53 11.44 -3.16
N ASP A 477 3.50 12.30 -3.20
CA ASP A 477 2.29 12.04 -3.97
C ASP A 477 2.40 12.63 -5.38
N PHE A 478 2.51 11.76 -6.37
CA PHE A 478 2.45 12.09 -7.80
C PHE A 478 1.03 11.82 -8.29
N LEU A 479 0.13 12.78 -8.14
CA LEU A 479 -1.26 12.60 -8.53
C LEU A 479 -1.46 12.95 -10.01
N GLY A 480 -2.14 12.09 -10.75
CA GLY A 480 -2.61 12.40 -12.10
C GLY A 480 -3.99 13.03 -12.01
N LEU A 481 -4.14 14.27 -12.48
CA LEU A 481 -5.43 14.95 -12.50
C LEU A 481 -5.94 15.17 -13.93
N ARG A 482 -7.14 14.63 -14.19
CA ARG A 482 -7.84 14.79 -15.46
C ARG A 482 -8.18 16.24 -15.80
N ASN A 483 -8.39 17.10 -14.81
CA ASN A 483 -8.69 18.51 -15.07
C ASN A 483 -7.50 19.24 -15.74
N LEU A 484 -6.26 18.91 -15.39
CA LEU A 484 -5.05 19.46 -16.02
C LEU A 484 -4.96 19.00 -17.48
N THR A 485 -5.28 17.74 -17.74
CA THR A 485 -5.40 17.20 -19.11
C THR A 485 -6.43 17.96 -19.95
N VAL A 486 -7.62 18.22 -19.39
CA VAL A 486 -8.68 18.98 -20.07
C VAL A 486 -8.25 20.42 -20.33
N LEU A 487 -7.51 21.03 -19.41
CA LEU A 487 -6.97 22.38 -19.60
C LEU A 487 -5.94 22.42 -20.73
N ASP A 488 -5.01 21.48 -20.80
CA ASP A 488 -4.06 21.40 -21.93
C ASP A 488 -4.76 21.23 -23.27
N ASP A 489 -5.71 20.30 -23.36
CA ASP A 489 -6.48 20.09 -24.59
C ASP A 489 -7.27 21.37 -24.97
N ALA A 490 -7.78 22.13 -24.00
CA ALA A 490 -8.47 23.39 -24.25
C ALA A 490 -7.51 24.47 -24.81
N VAL A 491 -6.31 24.60 -24.25
CA VAL A 491 -5.27 25.52 -24.73
C VAL A 491 -4.83 25.15 -26.16
N ASP A 492 -4.58 23.87 -26.42
CA ASP A 492 -4.21 23.36 -27.74
C ASP A 492 -5.31 23.63 -28.78
N ASN A 493 -6.57 23.43 -28.41
CA ASN A 493 -7.71 23.72 -29.28
C ASN A 493 -7.86 25.22 -29.58
N ILE A 494 -7.62 26.09 -28.60
CA ILE A 494 -7.63 27.55 -28.80
C ILE A 494 -6.52 27.95 -29.78
N LYS A 495 -5.31 27.41 -29.61
CA LYS A 495 -4.19 27.64 -30.51
C LYS A 495 -4.47 27.13 -31.92
N ALA A 496 -4.98 25.91 -32.07
CA ALA A 496 -5.29 25.32 -33.36
C ALA A 496 -6.40 26.08 -34.11
N ASN A 497 -7.42 26.55 -33.39
CA ASN A 497 -8.60 27.18 -34.00
C ASN A 497 -8.45 28.70 -34.20
N ARG A 498 -7.70 29.38 -33.33
CA ARG A 498 -7.60 30.85 -33.32
C ARG A 498 -6.16 31.38 -33.45
N ASN A 499 -5.16 30.51 -33.45
CA ASN A 499 -3.74 30.87 -33.41
C ASN A 499 -3.43 31.88 -32.30
N PHE A 500 -4.01 31.63 -31.12
CA PHE A 500 -3.83 32.43 -29.91
C PHE A 500 -3.15 31.57 -28.86
N ASP A 501 -1.94 31.97 -28.46
CA ASP A 501 -1.16 31.33 -27.41
C ASP A 501 -1.58 31.90 -26.05
N ILE A 502 -2.41 31.14 -25.32
CA ILE A 502 -2.87 31.48 -23.97
C ILE A 502 -1.92 30.87 -22.94
N VAL A 503 -1.50 31.68 -21.97
CA VAL A 503 -0.74 31.26 -20.78
C VAL A 503 -1.69 31.35 -19.59
N LEU A 504 -2.03 30.21 -18.98
CA LEU A 504 -3.06 30.17 -17.93
C LEU A 504 -2.59 30.88 -16.65
N GLU A 505 -1.29 30.83 -16.40
CA GLU A 505 -0.62 31.41 -15.24
C GLU A 505 -0.64 32.95 -15.26
N ASP A 506 -0.83 33.54 -16.44
CA ASP A 506 -0.91 34.99 -16.64
C ASP A 506 -2.36 35.52 -16.65
N LEU A 507 -3.36 34.63 -16.49
CA LEU A 507 -4.76 35.03 -16.53
C LEU A 507 -5.14 35.85 -15.28
N PRO A 508 -5.85 36.98 -15.46
CA PRO A 508 -6.28 37.79 -14.33
C PRO A 508 -7.45 37.15 -13.59
N PHE A 509 -7.57 37.44 -12.30
CA PHE A 509 -8.65 36.94 -11.45
C PHE A 509 -9.92 37.80 -11.47
N ASP A 510 -9.99 38.86 -12.27
CA ASP A 510 -11.12 39.80 -12.33
C ASP A 510 -11.98 39.69 -13.61
N ASP A 511 -11.93 38.54 -14.30
CA ASP A 511 -12.70 38.30 -15.52
C ASP A 511 -14.22 38.22 -15.24
N SER A 512 -14.95 39.28 -15.59
CA SER A 512 -16.39 39.39 -15.34
C SER A 512 -17.24 38.34 -16.04
N ASP A 513 -16.80 37.85 -17.21
CA ASP A 513 -17.55 36.88 -18.00
C ASP A 513 -17.48 35.48 -17.37
N ALA A 514 -16.33 35.11 -16.80
CA ALA A 514 -16.14 33.90 -16.00
C ALA A 514 -17.05 33.91 -14.76
N TYR A 515 -17.07 35.01 -14.01
CA TYR A 515 -17.97 35.15 -12.85
C TYR A 515 -19.45 35.11 -13.26
N SER A 516 -19.82 35.73 -14.38
CA SER A 516 -21.18 35.67 -14.91
C SER A 516 -21.60 34.23 -15.24
N LEU A 517 -20.70 33.41 -15.78
CA LEU A 517 -20.94 31.98 -16.03
C LEU A 517 -21.20 31.22 -14.72
N LEU A 518 -20.39 31.47 -13.69
CA LEU A 518 -20.58 30.88 -12.36
C LEU A 518 -21.92 31.31 -11.73
N GLY A 519 -22.25 32.61 -11.80
CA GLY A 519 -23.50 33.17 -11.29
C GLY A 519 -24.76 32.62 -11.99
N ARG A 520 -24.68 32.19 -13.25
CA ARG A 520 -25.78 31.46 -13.92
C ARG A 520 -25.90 30.00 -13.47
N GLY A 521 -24.85 29.46 -12.84
CA GLY A 521 -24.75 28.05 -12.47
C GLY A 521 -24.50 27.15 -13.68
N ASP A 522 -23.91 27.69 -14.75
CA ASP A 522 -23.58 26.98 -15.99
C ASP A 522 -22.25 26.22 -15.86
N THR A 523 -22.04 25.53 -14.74
CA THR A 523 -20.74 24.96 -14.33
C THR A 523 -20.58 23.47 -14.63
N LEU A 524 -21.37 22.93 -15.57
CA LEU A 524 -21.15 21.55 -16.03
C LEU A 524 -19.77 21.44 -16.69
N GLY A 525 -18.89 20.63 -16.11
CA GLY A 525 -17.50 20.48 -16.55
C GLY A 525 -16.52 21.51 -15.97
N VAL A 526 -16.98 22.42 -15.10
CA VAL A 526 -16.10 23.31 -14.32
C VAL A 526 -15.68 22.57 -13.05
N PHE A 527 -14.36 22.41 -12.88
CA PHE A 527 -13.77 21.61 -11.80
C PHE A 527 -14.29 22.03 -10.41
N GLN A 528 -14.66 21.05 -9.59
CA GLN A 528 -15.24 21.18 -8.23
C GLN A 528 -16.63 21.85 -8.13
N LEU A 529 -17.16 22.42 -9.21
CA LEU A 529 -18.36 23.27 -9.17
C LEU A 529 -19.57 22.70 -9.93
N ASP A 530 -19.52 21.46 -10.41
CA ASP A 530 -20.51 20.87 -11.32
C ASP A 530 -21.71 20.19 -10.64
N GLY A 531 -21.64 19.97 -9.31
CA GLY A 531 -22.68 19.34 -8.51
C GLY A 531 -24.05 20.03 -8.62
N GLY A 532 -25.14 19.24 -8.56
CA GLY A 532 -26.51 19.76 -8.64
C GLY A 532 -26.81 20.88 -7.62
N PRO A 533 -26.66 20.62 -6.30
CA PRO A 533 -26.92 21.65 -5.30
C PRO A 533 -25.81 22.71 -5.24
N MET A 534 -24.56 22.38 -5.60
CA MET A 534 -23.48 23.37 -5.76
C MET A 534 -23.86 24.45 -6.79
N ARG A 535 -24.37 24.05 -7.96
CA ARG A 535 -24.88 24.97 -8.99
C ARG A 535 -26.02 25.87 -8.49
N GLN A 536 -26.89 25.34 -7.64
CA GLN A 536 -27.95 26.13 -7.03
C GLN A 536 -27.37 27.17 -6.05
N LEU A 537 -26.38 26.77 -5.24
CA LEU A 537 -25.70 27.68 -4.33
C LEU A 537 -24.98 28.80 -5.08
N LEU A 538 -24.24 28.49 -6.16
CA LEU A 538 -23.59 29.49 -7.00
C LEU A 538 -24.56 30.52 -7.57
N ARG A 539 -25.74 30.08 -8.03
CA ARG A 539 -26.82 30.99 -8.47
C ARG A 539 -27.35 31.90 -7.37
N GLN A 540 -27.32 31.47 -6.12
CA GLN A 540 -27.77 32.30 -5.00
C GLN A 540 -26.66 33.25 -4.54
N MET A 541 -25.41 32.79 -4.55
CA MET A 541 -24.24 33.52 -4.08
C MET A 541 -23.82 34.63 -5.04
N GLN A 542 -23.95 34.42 -6.36
CA GLN A 542 -23.46 35.34 -7.40
C GLN A 542 -21.98 35.73 -7.17
N PRO A 543 -21.03 34.77 -7.25
CA PRO A 543 -19.60 35.07 -7.04
C PRO A 543 -19.12 36.17 -7.98
N ASP A 544 -18.35 37.13 -7.45
CA ASP A 544 -17.77 38.24 -8.22
C ASP A 544 -16.26 38.43 -8.02
N ASN A 545 -15.65 37.57 -7.20
CA ASN A 545 -14.21 37.54 -6.93
C ASN A 545 -13.71 36.11 -6.67
N PHE A 546 -12.39 35.93 -6.64
CA PHE A 546 -11.77 34.61 -6.52
C PHE A 546 -11.97 34.01 -5.12
N GLU A 547 -12.00 34.85 -4.09
CA GLU A 547 -12.22 34.45 -2.71
C GLU A 547 -13.59 33.78 -2.51
N ASP A 548 -14.63 34.20 -3.23
CA ASP A 548 -15.95 33.56 -3.21
C ASP A 548 -15.89 32.10 -3.70
N ILE A 549 -15.06 31.82 -4.71
CA ILE A 549 -14.85 30.45 -5.22
C ILE A 549 -14.16 29.60 -4.14
N SER A 550 -13.12 30.13 -3.51
CA SER A 550 -12.45 29.47 -2.40
C SER A 550 -13.42 29.19 -1.24
N ALA A 551 -14.24 30.18 -0.87
CA ALA A 551 -15.21 30.08 0.21
C ALA A 551 -16.29 29.04 -0.07
N VAL A 552 -16.87 29.01 -1.27
CA VAL A 552 -17.94 28.06 -1.60
C VAL A 552 -17.44 26.62 -1.59
N ILE A 553 -16.22 26.36 -2.08
CA ILE A 553 -15.60 25.04 -2.03
C ILE A 553 -15.36 24.60 -0.58
N ALA A 554 -14.91 25.53 0.29
CA ALA A 554 -14.64 25.23 1.70
C ALA A 554 -15.92 25.00 2.53
N LEU A 555 -16.99 25.75 2.26
CA LEU A 555 -18.25 25.73 3.01
C LEU A 555 -19.21 24.65 2.52
N TYR A 556 -19.12 24.21 1.25
CA TYR A 556 -20.01 23.21 0.67
C TYR A 556 -19.59 21.78 1.02
N ARG A 557 -19.66 21.44 2.30
CA ARG A 557 -19.45 20.08 2.84
C ARG A 557 -20.34 19.85 4.06
N PRO A 558 -20.75 18.60 4.36
CA PRO A 558 -21.64 18.27 5.47
C PRO A 558 -21.13 18.68 6.85
#